data_AF-A0A0U5L874-F1
#
_entry.id   AF-A0A0U5L874-F1
#
_cell.length_a   1.000
_cell.length_b   1.000
_cell.length_c   1.000
_cell.angle_alpha   90.00
_cell.angle_beta   90.00
_cell.angle_gamma   90.00
#
_symmetry.space_group_name_H-M   'P 1'
#
loop_
_entity.id
_entity.type
_entity.pdbx_description
1 polymer ?
#
loop_
_entity_poly.entity_id
_entity_poly.type
_entity_poly.pdbx_seq_one_letter_code
_entity_poly.pdbx_strand_id
1 'polypeptide(L)'
;MTKFEELVFYPITGWHIGPLSGHPAIVLQFSYTEAQALPGTDPQESVFFGLTAGMTRKLIASLNQHLAYIEDPDYVAPKRH
;
A
#
# COMPACT_ATOMS: atom_id res chain seq x y z
N MET A 1 -10.41 8.15 19.04
CA MET A 1 -9.93 8.63 17.72
C MET A 1 -8.49 8.19 17.59
N THR A 2 -8.21 7.36 16.59
CA THR A 2 -6.96 6.59 16.47
C THR A 2 -5.83 7.45 15.88
N LYS A 3 -4.61 7.30 16.43
CA LYS A 3 -3.32 7.91 16.03
C LYS A 3 -2.94 7.86 14.53
N PHE A 4 -3.78 7.27 13.67
CA PHE A 4 -3.59 7.26 12.22
C PHE A 4 -3.75 8.65 11.59
N GLU A 5 -4.55 9.53 12.20
CA GLU A 5 -4.86 10.88 11.69
C GLU A 5 -3.71 11.90 11.88
N GLU A 6 -2.69 11.58 12.70
CA GLU A 6 -1.55 12.46 12.97
C GLU A 6 -0.33 12.17 12.08
N LEU A 7 -0.39 11.13 11.24
CA LEU A 7 0.73 10.69 10.42
C LEU A 7 0.56 11.22 8.98
N VAL A 8 1.63 11.82 8.45
CA VAL A 8 1.69 12.34 7.06
C VAL A 8 1.85 11.17 6.08
N PHE A 9 0.81 10.34 5.94
CA PHE A 9 0.70 9.37 4.84
C PHE A 9 -0.64 9.50 4.15
N TYR A 10 -0.69 9.11 2.88
CA TYR A 10 -1.89 9.10 2.04
C TYR A 10 -2.59 7.74 2.21
N PRO A 11 -3.76 7.66 2.88
CA PRO A 11 -4.42 6.39 3.10
C PRO A 11 -4.82 5.76 1.76
N ILE A 12 -4.44 4.49 1.55
CA ILE A 12 -4.86 3.73 0.37
C ILE A 12 -6.34 3.35 0.52
N THR A 13 -7.16 3.72 -0.44
CA THR A 13 -8.61 3.48 -0.46
C THR A 13 -9.03 2.44 -1.50
N GLY A 14 -8.13 2.08 -2.41
CA GLY A 14 -8.38 1.08 -3.45
C GLY A 14 -7.13 0.73 -4.24
N TRP A 15 -7.24 -0.27 -5.12
CA TRP A 15 -6.17 -0.66 -6.02
C TRP A 15 -6.71 -1.31 -7.30
N HIS A 16 -5.99 -1.10 -8.39
CA HIS A 16 -6.17 -1.82 -9.65
C HIS A 16 -4.92 -2.66 -9.93
N ILE A 17 -5.12 -3.97 -10.15
CA ILE A 17 -4.03 -4.92 -10.39
C ILE A 17 -4.39 -5.81 -11.57
N GLY A 18 -3.47 -5.96 -12.52
CA GLY A 18 -3.67 -6.84 -13.68
C GLY A 18 -2.41 -7.11 -14.49
N PRO A 19 -2.42 -8.11 -15.38
CA PRO A 19 -1.30 -8.37 -16.27
C PRO A 19 -1.11 -7.23 -17.27
N LEU A 20 0.14 -6.91 -17.60
CA LEU A 20 0.48 -6.02 -18.70
C LEU A 20 0.39 -6.81 -20.02
N SER A 21 -0.53 -6.42 -20.90
CA SER A 21 -0.72 -7.10 -22.19
C SER A 21 0.59 -7.16 -22.98
N GLY A 22 0.96 -8.34 -23.48
CA GLY A 22 2.17 -8.56 -24.28
C GLY A 22 3.48 -8.64 -23.49
N HIS A 23 3.47 -8.54 -22.16
CA HIS A 23 4.67 -8.57 -21.33
C HIS A 23 4.53 -9.48 -20.10
N PRO A 24 5.59 -10.16 -19.63
CA PRO A 24 5.57 -10.95 -18.40
C PRO A 24 5.67 -10.04 -17.14
N ALA A 25 4.74 -9.10 -17.03
CA ALA A 25 4.68 -8.10 -15.97
C ALA A 25 3.23 -7.86 -15.50
N ILE A 26 3.11 -7.31 -14.29
CA ILE A 26 1.86 -6.89 -13.66
C ILE A 26 1.89 -5.37 -13.53
N VAL A 27 0.74 -4.73 -13.72
CA VAL A 27 0.52 -3.32 -13.45
C VAL A 27 -0.26 -3.17 -12.15
N LEU A 28 0.14 -2.21 -11.33
CA LEU A 28 -0.48 -1.84 -10.06
C LEU A 28 -0.74 -0.33 -10.04
N GLN A 29 -1.94 0.07 -9.65
CA GLN A 29 -2.32 1.46 -9.40
C GLN A 29 -3.00 1.53 -8.04
N PHE A 30 -2.75 2.59 -7.28
CA PHE A 30 -3.38 2.82 -5.99
C PHE A 30 -4.34 3.99 -6.08
N SER A 31 -5.51 3.84 -5.46
CA SER A 31 -6.36 4.97 -5.11
C SER A 31 -6.04 5.39 -3.67
N TYR A 32 -5.93 6.70 -3.42
CA TYR A 32 -5.58 7.23 -2.11
C TYR A 32 -6.29 8.56 -1.83
N THR A 33 -6.47 8.91 -0.56
CA THR A 33 -6.96 10.23 -0.15
C THR A 33 -5.83 11.06 0.45
N GLU A 34 -5.95 12.39 0.41
CA GLU A 34 -5.04 13.24 1.16
C GLU A 34 -5.31 13.09 2.67
N ALA A 35 -4.25 13.12 3.48
CA ALA A 35 -4.36 12.94 4.93
C ALA A 35 -5.32 13.96 5.59
N GLN A 36 -5.43 15.16 5.01
CA GLN A 36 -6.30 16.25 5.49
C GLN A 36 -7.51 16.48 4.58
N ALA A 37 -7.86 15.51 3.72
CA ALA A 37 -9.00 15.63 2.84
C ALA A 37 -10.30 15.77 3.65
N LEU A 38 -11.15 16.71 3.26
CA LEU A 38 -12.46 16.88 3.87
C LEU A 38 -13.35 15.66 3.55
N PRO A 39 -14.31 15.32 4.42
CA PRO A 39 -15.29 14.27 4.14
C PRO A 39 -16.00 14.51 2.80
N GLY A 40 -16.05 13.49 1.94
CA GLY A 40 -16.65 13.59 0.60
C GLY A 40 -15.68 14.04 -0.50
N THR A 41 -14.39 14.23 -0.21
CA THR A 41 -13.37 14.42 -1.25
C THR A 41 -13.15 13.12 -2.03
N ASP A 42 -13.16 13.20 -3.36
CA ASP A 42 -12.91 12.04 -4.22
C ASP A 42 -11.47 11.51 -4.05
N PRO A 43 -11.27 10.18 -4.05
CA PRO A 43 -9.93 9.61 -4.05
C PRO A 43 -9.11 10.03 -5.28
N GLN A 44 -7.82 10.29 -5.07
CA GLN A 44 -6.84 10.44 -6.13
C GLN A 44 -6.32 9.08 -6.58
N GLU A 45 -5.86 8.99 -7.81
CA GLU A 45 -5.18 7.81 -8.33
C GLU A 45 -3.70 8.08 -8.54
N SER A 46 -2.86 7.10 -8.18
CA SER A 46 -1.45 7.12 -8.54
C SER A 46 -1.27 6.91 -10.05
N VAL A 47 -0.05 7.12 -10.53
CA VAL A 47 0.38 6.55 -11.81
C VAL A 47 0.39 5.02 -11.74
N PHE A 48 0.42 4.37 -12.90
CA PHE A 48 0.60 2.93 -13.01
C PHE A 48 2.06 2.52 -12.75
N PHE A 49 2.24 1.54 -11.87
CA PHE A 49 3.53 0.92 -11.58
C PHE A 49 3.63 -0.45 -12.23
N GLY A 50 4.67 -0.68 -13.02
CA GLY A 50 4.96 -1.98 -13.62
C GLY A 50 5.88 -2.83 -12.74
N LEU A 51 5.51 -4.09 -12.51
CA LEU A 51 6.27 -5.06 -11.72
C LEU A 51 6.49 -6.32 -12.55
N THR A 52 7.73 -6.76 -12.66
CA THR A 52 8.02 -8.11 -13.20
C THR A 52 7.52 -9.19 -12.26
N ALA A 53 7.32 -10.42 -12.76
CA ALA A 53 6.91 -11.55 -11.91
C ALA A 53 7.83 -11.76 -10.68
N GLY A 54 9.14 -11.56 -10.84
CA GLY A 54 10.10 -11.64 -9.73
C GLY A 54 9.92 -10.53 -8.69
N MET A 55 9.67 -9.30 -9.15
CA MET A 55 9.39 -8.15 -8.27
C MET A 55 8.07 -8.35 -7.52
N THR A 56 7.02 -8.82 -8.19
CA THR A 56 5.72 -9.11 -7.56
C THR A 56 5.87 -10.14 -6.44
N ARG A 57 6.60 -11.24 -6.68
CA ARG A 57 6.84 -12.25 -5.63
C ARG A 57 7.57 -11.68 -4.42
N LYS A 58 8.59 -10.83 -4.65
CA LYS A 58 9.31 -10.15 -3.57
C LYS A 58 8.38 -9.21 -2.79
N LEU A 59 7.55 -8.42 -3.49
CA LEU A 59 6.59 -7.53 -2.85
C LEU A 59 5.59 -8.31 -1.98
N ILE A 60 5.01 -9.40 -2.49
CA ILE A 60 4.10 -10.26 -1.71
C ILE A 60 4.79 -10.81 -0.46
N ALA A 61 6.01 -11.33 -0.60
CA ALA A 61 6.75 -11.86 0.54
C ALA A 61 7.03 -10.78 1.60
N SER A 62 7.46 -9.59 1.18
CA SER A 62 7.68 -8.45 2.09
C SER A 62 6.39 -8.00 2.77
N LEU A 63 5.27 -7.90 2.05
CA LEU A 63 3.97 -7.55 2.62
C LEU A 63 3.52 -8.58 3.64
N ASN A 64 3.59 -9.87 3.32
CA ASN A 64 3.21 -10.95 4.25
C ASN A 64 4.06 -10.95 5.52
N GLN A 65 5.38 -10.71 5.39
CA GLN A 65 6.27 -10.60 6.54
C GLN A 65 5.88 -9.45 7.46
N HIS A 66 5.62 -8.25 6.90
CA HIS A 66 5.23 -7.09 7.70
C HIS A 66 3.81 -7.21 8.26
N LEU A 67 2.91 -7.88 7.54
CA LEU A 67 1.57 -8.19 8.01
C LEU A 67 1.63 -9.09 9.24
N ALA A 68 2.43 -10.17 9.18
CA ALA A 68 2.64 -11.06 10.31
C ALA A 68 3.19 -10.31 11.54
N TYR A 69 4.06 -9.32 11.36
CA TYR A 69 4.55 -8.50 12.46
C TYR A 69 3.44 -7.65 13.10
N ILE A 70 2.56 -7.02 12.32
CA ILE A 70 1.52 -6.15 12.89
C ILE A 70 0.32 -6.92 13.45
N GLU A 71 0.12 -8.17 13.02
CA GLU A 71 -0.91 -9.07 13.53
C GLU A 71 -0.46 -9.85 14.78
N ASP A 72 0.85 -9.91 15.05
CA ASP A 72 1.38 -10.54 16.24
C ASP A 72 1.02 -9.72 17.49
N PRO A 73 0.22 -10.27 18.42
CA PRO A 73 -0.24 -9.55 19.61
C PRO A 73 0.90 -9.17 20.57
N ASP A 74 2.06 -9.82 20.46
CA ASP A 74 3.24 -9.56 21.26
C ASP A 74 4.26 -8.64 20.53
N TYR A 75 3.96 -8.19 19.31
CA TYR A 75 4.85 -7.33 18.55
C TYR A 75 4.95 -5.93 19.15
N VAL A 76 6.16 -5.59 19.60
CA VAL A 76 6.55 -4.23 19.98
C VAL A 76 7.36 -3.64 18.84
N ALA A 77 6.78 -2.67 18.13
CA ALA A 77 7.46 -1.97 17.04
C ALA A 77 8.83 -1.45 17.50
N PRO A 78 9.92 -1.70 16.74
CA PRO A 78 11.23 -1.23 17.11
C PRO A 78 11.20 0.30 17.22
N LYS A 79 11.71 0.82 18.35
CA LYS A 79 11.87 2.27 18.53
C LYS A 79 12.80 2.76 17.43
N ARG A 80 12.30 3.60 16.52
CA ARG A 80 13.14 4.31 15.55
C ARG A 80 14.14 5.16 16.34
N HIS A 81 15.44 4.90 16.15
CA HIS A 81 16.52 5.76 16.61
C HIS A 81 16.67 6.98 15.71
#